data_AF-A0AAE0GSG2-F1
#
_entry.id   AF-A0AAE0GSG2-F1
#
_cell.length_a   1.000
_cell.length_b   1.000
_cell.length_c   1.000
_cell.angle_alpha   90.00
_cell.angle_beta   90.00
_cell.angle_gamma   90.00
#
_symmetry.space_group_name_H-M   'P 1'
#
loop_
_entity.id
_entity.type
_entity.pdbx_description
1 polymer ?
#
loop_
_entity_poly.entity_id
_entity_poly.type
_entity_poly.pdbx_seq_one_letter_code
_entity_poly.pdbx_strand_id
1 'polypeptide(L)'
;MLKTASNPPPTKISPFDLLKASLDAEHSQFSLDAVTRSALKDLVTVKDCQAPAELHATLREYQARGFQWLVSNCCNGFGAILADDMGLGKTVQTITALLHLQGAGLLPHPALIVVPTSLLSNWMHELRRFAPSLQVRLHYGETRGVRYELARPRAPALHV
;
A
#
# COMPACT_ATOMS: atom_id res chain seq x y z
N MET A 1 28.81 18.12 26.24
CA MET A 1 27.66 18.85 26.81
C MET A 1 26.75 19.29 25.67
N LEU A 2 25.70 18.53 25.38
CA LEU A 2 24.70 18.88 24.37
C LEU A 2 23.72 19.87 25.01
N LYS A 3 23.69 21.11 24.50
CA LYS A 3 22.68 22.10 24.89
C LYS A 3 21.34 21.64 24.35
N THR A 4 20.41 21.30 25.23
CA THR A 4 19.00 21.12 24.89
C THR A 4 18.44 22.48 24.45
N ALA A 5 18.20 22.65 23.16
CA ALA A 5 17.48 23.82 22.66
C ALA A 5 16.01 23.68 23.09
N SER A 6 15.59 24.45 24.10
CA SER A 6 14.17 24.55 24.46
C SER A 6 13.47 25.38 23.38
N ASN A 7 12.88 24.71 22.41
CA ASN A 7 12.01 25.38 21.44
C ASN A 7 10.74 25.84 22.19
N PRO A 8 10.33 27.12 22.13
CA PRO A 8 9.09 27.56 22.76
C PRO A 8 7.89 26.80 22.17
N PRO A 9 6.83 26.54 22.97
CA PRO A 9 5.68 25.79 22.50
C PRO A 9 5.03 26.52 21.30
N PRO A 10 4.66 25.80 20.23
CA PRO A 10 4.10 26.40 19.03
C PRO A 10 2.79 27.15 19.37
N THR A 11 2.69 28.41 18.95
CA THR A 11 1.55 29.31 19.21
C THR A 11 0.30 28.99 18.37
N LYS A 12 0.41 28.09 17.38
CA LYS A 12 -0.72 27.48 16.67
C LYS A 12 -0.42 26.00 16.44
N ILE A 13 -1.30 25.14 16.93
CA ILE A 13 -1.18 23.70 16.76
C ILE A 13 -1.82 23.35 15.42
N SER A 14 -1.04 22.76 14.51
CA SER A 14 -1.59 22.30 13.23
C SER A 14 -2.44 21.04 13.43
N PRO A 15 -3.39 20.73 12.52
CA PRO A 15 -4.10 19.45 12.55
C PRO A 15 -3.15 18.25 12.56
N PHE A 16 -1.97 18.39 11.94
CA PHE A 16 -0.94 17.36 11.93
C PHE A 16 -0.25 17.21 13.30
N ASP A 17 -0.02 18.31 14.02
CA ASP A 17 0.53 18.27 15.39
C ASP A 17 -0.45 17.64 16.36
N LEU A 18 -1.76 17.89 16.19
CA LEU A 18 -2.81 17.21 16.95
C LEU A 18 -2.85 15.71 16.64
N LEU A 19 -2.80 15.34 15.36
CA LEU A 19 -2.73 13.94 14.94
C LEU A 19 -1.49 13.25 15.53
N LYS A 20 -0.32 13.88 15.45
CA LYS A 20 0.91 13.35 16.03
C LYS A 20 0.81 13.18 17.55
N ALA A 21 0.34 14.20 18.26
CA ALA A 21 0.12 14.13 19.71
C ALA A 21 -0.90 13.05 20.11
N SER A 22 -1.90 12.78 19.26
CA SER A 22 -2.88 11.72 19.51
C SER A 22 -2.34 10.31 19.28
N LEU A 23 -1.33 10.15 18.42
CA LEU A 23 -0.66 8.87 18.16
C LEU A 23 0.44 8.59 19.19
N ASP A 24 1.09 9.65 19.70
CA ASP A 24 2.08 9.56 20.79
C ASP A 24 1.37 9.40 22.15
N ALA A 25 1.10 8.15 22.53
CA ALA A 25 0.36 7.78 23.75
C ALA A 25 0.98 8.29 25.06
N GLU A 26 2.25 8.72 25.06
CA GLU A 26 2.98 9.05 26.29
C GLU A 26 3.00 10.55 26.65
N HIS A 27 2.60 11.48 25.78
CA HIS A 27 2.87 12.93 26.01
C HIS A 27 1.75 13.93 25.60
N SER A 28 0.48 13.53 25.49
CA SER A 28 -0.56 14.50 25.11
C SER A 28 -1.16 15.28 26.29
N GLN A 29 -0.99 16.60 26.28
CA GLN A 29 -1.74 17.57 27.11
C GLN A 29 -3.19 17.78 26.61
N PHE A 30 -3.61 17.06 25.55
CA PHE A 30 -4.88 17.25 24.87
C PHE A 30 -5.79 16.03 25.04
N SER A 31 -7.01 16.24 25.52
CA SER A 31 -8.03 15.21 25.60
C SER A 31 -8.77 15.11 24.26
N LEU A 32 -8.66 13.97 23.58
CA LEU A 32 -9.52 13.64 22.45
C LEU A 32 -10.91 13.26 22.97
N ASP A 33 -11.94 13.80 22.33
CA ASP A 33 -13.31 13.34 22.51
C ASP A 33 -13.48 11.89 22.02
N ALA A 34 -14.54 11.24 22.50
CA ALA A 34 -14.78 9.83 22.21
C ALA A 34 -14.92 9.53 20.71
N VAL A 35 -15.50 10.47 19.95
CA VAL A 35 -15.71 10.31 18.50
C VAL A 35 -14.37 10.35 17.77
N THR A 36 -13.55 11.37 18.02
CA THR A 36 -12.21 11.48 17.40
C THR A 36 -11.33 10.31 17.79
N ARG A 37 -11.38 9.85 19.04
CA ARG A 37 -10.64 8.66 19.48
C ARG A 37 -11.08 7.39 18.74
N SER A 38 -12.39 7.21 18.55
CA SER A 38 -12.90 6.06 17.79
C SER A 38 -12.47 6.11 16.34
N ALA A 39 -12.62 7.26 15.68
CA ALA A 39 -12.19 7.44 14.29
C ALA A 39 -10.69 7.19 14.13
N LEU A 40 -9.87 7.67 15.08
CA LEU A 40 -8.43 7.45 15.07
C LEU A 40 -8.07 5.96 15.24
N LYS A 41 -8.78 5.27 16.14
CA LYS A 41 -8.65 3.82 16.33
C LYS A 41 -8.99 3.06 15.05
N ASP A 42 -10.05 3.45 14.35
CA ASP A 42 -10.46 2.82 13.10
C ASP A 42 -9.44 3.06 11.97
N LEU A 43 -8.78 4.23 11.97
CA LEU A 43 -7.73 4.55 11.00
C LEU A 43 -6.46 3.71 11.16
N VAL A 44 -6.11 3.34 12.40
CA VAL A 44 -4.91 2.53 12.69
C VAL A 44 -5.19 1.03 12.77
N THR A 45 -6.46 0.64 12.81
CA THR A 45 -6.84 -0.78 12.83
C THR A 45 -6.69 -1.38 11.45
N VAL A 46 -5.89 -2.45 11.36
CA VAL A 46 -5.73 -3.22 10.12
C VAL A 46 -7.02 -3.99 9.85
N LYS A 47 -7.63 -3.73 8.70
CA LYS A 47 -8.83 -4.43 8.23
C LYS A 47 -8.42 -5.83 7.79
N ASP A 48 -9.09 -6.83 8.34
CA ASP A 48 -8.90 -8.21 7.91
C ASP A 48 -9.46 -8.37 6.50
N CYS A 49 -8.58 -8.64 5.55
CA CYS A 49 -8.94 -8.94 4.17
C CYS A 49 -8.22 -10.21 3.72
N GLN A 50 -8.97 -11.05 3.01
CA GLN A 50 -8.46 -12.30 2.46
C GLN A 50 -7.64 -12.04 1.20
N ALA A 51 -6.63 -12.89 0.97
CA ALA A 51 -5.88 -12.84 -0.27
C ALA A 51 -6.82 -13.12 -1.47
N PRO A 52 -6.72 -12.39 -2.59
CA PRO A 52 -7.55 -12.61 -3.76
C PRO A 52 -7.39 -14.02 -4.34
N ALA A 53 -8.46 -14.59 -4.88
CA ALA A 53 -8.43 -15.93 -5.48
C ALA A 53 -7.50 -16.00 -6.71
N GLU A 54 -7.29 -14.86 -7.38
CA GLU A 54 -6.41 -14.68 -8.53
C GLU A 54 -4.93 -14.65 -8.16
N LEU A 55 -4.59 -14.66 -6.86
CA LEU A 55 -3.20 -14.75 -6.40
C LEU A 55 -2.69 -16.19 -6.57
N HIS A 56 -1.67 -16.36 -7.41
CA HIS A 56 -1.00 -17.64 -7.63
C HIS A 56 0.18 -17.84 -6.66
N ALA A 57 -0.09 -17.67 -5.37
CA ALA A 57 0.88 -17.85 -4.28
C ALA A 57 0.19 -18.10 -2.94
N THR A 58 0.85 -18.84 -2.06
CA THR A 58 0.46 -18.92 -0.65
C THR A 58 1.28 -17.92 0.15
N LEU A 59 0.62 -16.97 0.81
CA LEU A 59 1.28 -16.00 1.66
C LEU A 59 1.66 -16.62 3.01
N ARG A 60 2.83 -16.25 3.51
CA ARG A 60 3.17 -16.47 4.93
C ARG A 60 2.38 -15.50 5.79
N GLU A 61 2.16 -15.83 7.07
CA GLU A 61 1.37 -15.00 7.98
C GLU A 61 1.84 -13.54 8.07
N TYR A 62 3.15 -13.31 8.09
CA TYR A 62 3.70 -11.95 8.10
C TYR A 62 3.45 -11.21 6.77
N GLN A 63 3.42 -11.92 5.64
CA GLN A 63 3.13 -11.33 4.34
C GLN A 63 1.66 -10.99 4.21
N ALA A 64 0.78 -11.85 4.74
CA ALA A 64 -0.65 -11.58 4.82
C ALA A 64 -0.91 -10.32 5.66
N ARG A 65 -0.28 -10.20 6.84
CA ARG A 65 -0.34 -8.99 7.67
C ARG A 65 0.14 -7.74 6.92
N GLY A 66 1.27 -7.82 6.23
CA GLY A 66 1.81 -6.69 5.46
C GLY A 66 0.90 -6.26 4.30
N PHE A 67 0.34 -7.22 3.57
CA PHE A 67 -0.68 -6.97 2.55
C PHE A 67 -1.95 -6.31 3.13
N GLN A 68 -2.49 -6.85 4.22
CA GLN A 68 -3.68 -6.29 4.88
C GLN A 68 -3.44 -4.87 5.37
N TRP A 69 -2.24 -4.60 5.91
CA TRP A 69 -1.83 -3.27 6.30
C TRP A 69 -1.76 -2.31 5.10
N LEU A 70 -1.17 -2.73 3.98
CA LEU A 70 -1.15 -1.93 2.75
C LEU A 70 -2.56 -1.56 2.28
N VAL A 71 -3.46 -2.55 2.16
CA VAL A 71 -4.85 -2.31 1.73
C VAL A 71 -5.57 -1.39 2.68
N SER A 72 -5.40 -1.57 3.99
CA SER A 72 -6.04 -0.72 5.01
C SER A 72 -5.63 0.74 4.87
N ASN A 73 -4.33 1.01 4.69
CA ASN A 73 -3.83 2.37 4.48
C ASN A 73 -4.38 2.98 3.19
N CYS A 74 -4.38 2.23 2.08
CA CYS A 74 -4.94 2.70 0.82
C CYS A 74 -6.44 3.04 0.95
N CYS A 75 -7.23 2.16 1.59
CA CYS A 75 -8.66 2.38 1.82
C CYS A 75 -8.95 3.55 2.77
N ASN A 76 -8.02 3.87 3.67
CA ASN A 76 -8.12 5.01 4.57
C ASN A 76 -7.60 6.32 3.93
N GLY A 77 -7.16 6.29 2.66
CA GLY A 77 -6.66 7.45 1.94
C GLY A 77 -5.20 7.81 2.26
N PHE A 78 -4.47 6.93 2.96
CA PHE A 78 -3.07 7.12 3.29
C PHE A 78 -2.14 6.45 2.27
N GLY A 79 -0.95 7.03 2.13
CA GLY A 79 0.19 6.34 1.54
C GLY A 79 0.79 5.33 2.52
N ALA A 80 1.56 4.38 2.01
CA ALA A 80 2.19 3.34 2.81
C ALA A 80 3.67 3.15 2.44
N ILE A 81 4.51 2.93 3.45
CA ILE A 81 5.93 2.59 3.29
C ILE A 81 6.14 1.18 3.82
N LEU A 82 6.29 0.20 2.92
CA LEU A 82 6.62 -1.16 3.30
C LEU A 82 8.14 -1.33 3.44
N ALA A 83 8.64 -1.19 4.67
CA ALA A 83 10.06 -1.16 5.00
C ALA A 83 10.57 -2.46 5.67
N ASP A 84 9.92 -3.59 5.41
CA ASP A 84 10.37 -4.91 5.86
C ASP A 84 11.80 -5.22 5.38
N ASP A 85 12.50 -6.12 6.08
CA ASP A 85 13.82 -6.60 5.68
C ASP A 85 13.85 -7.14 4.24
N MET A 86 15.04 -7.09 3.64
CA MET A 86 15.28 -7.66 2.31
C MET A 86 15.01 -9.17 2.33
N GLY A 87 14.30 -9.68 1.33
CA GLY A 87 13.95 -11.10 1.23
C GLY A 87 12.62 -11.50 1.86
N LEU A 88 11.93 -10.62 2.60
CA LEU A 88 10.60 -10.91 3.18
C LEU A 88 9.44 -10.85 2.17
N GLY A 89 9.74 -10.75 0.87
CA GLY A 89 8.72 -10.83 -0.18
C GLY A 89 7.83 -9.59 -0.27
N LYS A 90 8.39 -8.39 -0.08
CA LYS A 90 7.67 -7.12 -0.26
C LYS A 90 6.95 -7.05 -1.62
N THR A 91 7.56 -7.58 -2.67
CA THR A 91 6.96 -7.63 -4.01
C THR A 91 5.67 -8.45 -4.05
N VAL A 92 5.63 -9.65 -3.46
CA VAL A 92 4.40 -10.47 -3.45
C VAL A 92 3.31 -9.83 -2.58
N GLN A 93 3.67 -9.15 -1.49
CA GLN A 93 2.72 -8.38 -0.68
C GLN A 93 2.09 -7.25 -1.50
N THR A 94 2.91 -6.47 -2.23
CA THR A 94 2.43 -5.39 -3.10
C THR A 94 1.57 -5.91 -4.25
N ILE A 95 1.96 -7.01 -4.90
CA ILE A 95 1.17 -7.64 -5.97
C ILE A 95 -0.19 -8.10 -5.44
N THR A 96 -0.22 -8.70 -4.24
CA THR A 96 -1.48 -9.09 -3.59
C THR A 96 -2.37 -7.88 -3.33
N ALA A 97 -1.79 -6.77 -2.84
CA ALA A 97 -2.52 -5.52 -2.63
C ALA A 97 -3.15 -4.99 -3.93
N LEU A 98 -2.38 -5.00 -5.02
CA LEU A 98 -2.87 -4.58 -6.34
C LEU A 98 -4.01 -5.46 -6.85
N LEU A 99 -3.90 -6.78 -6.74
CA LEU A 99 -4.97 -7.71 -7.09
C LEU A 99 -6.24 -7.45 -6.28
N HIS A 100 -6.09 -7.26 -4.96
CA HIS A 100 -7.23 -7.01 -4.08
C HIS A 100 -7.94 -5.71 -4.42
N LEU A 101 -7.18 -4.62 -4.56
CA LEU A 101 -7.73 -3.31 -4.90
C LEU A 101 -8.38 -3.32 -6.30
N GLN A 102 -7.82 -4.06 -7.26
CA GLN A 102 -8.45 -4.25 -8.58
C GLN A 102 -9.77 -5.03 -8.47
N GLY A 103 -9.76 -6.18 -7.80
CA GLY A 103 -10.95 -7.03 -7.65
C GLY A 103 -12.09 -6.35 -6.88
N ALA A 104 -11.75 -5.48 -5.92
CA ALA A 104 -12.70 -4.67 -5.17
C ALA A 104 -13.19 -3.41 -5.92
N GLY A 105 -12.70 -3.13 -7.14
CA GLY A 105 -13.05 -1.92 -7.88
C GLY A 105 -12.51 -0.62 -7.28
N LEU A 106 -11.48 -0.71 -6.44
CA LEU A 106 -10.87 0.41 -5.70
C LEU A 106 -9.68 1.05 -6.44
N LEU A 107 -9.36 0.57 -7.64
CA LEU A 107 -8.39 1.19 -8.54
C LEU A 107 -9.12 1.96 -9.64
N PRO A 108 -9.37 3.27 -9.49
CA PRO A 108 -10.06 4.05 -10.51
C PRO A 108 -9.18 4.24 -11.77
N HIS A 109 -7.87 4.07 -11.64
CA HIS A 109 -6.87 4.28 -12.68
C HIS A 109 -5.86 3.11 -12.67
N PRO A 110 -5.13 2.86 -13.77
CA PRO A 110 -4.08 1.84 -13.79
C PRO A 110 -2.99 2.12 -12.73
N ALA A 111 -2.53 1.07 -12.05
CA ALA A 111 -1.40 1.18 -11.13
C ALA A 111 -0.07 1.36 -11.90
N LEU A 112 0.78 2.26 -11.42
CA LEU A 112 2.13 2.49 -11.94
C LEU A 112 3.16 1.98 -10.93
N ILE A 113 4.00 1.05 -11.37
CA ILE A 113 5.14 0.56 -10.60
C ILE A 113 6.40 1.19 -11.19
N VAL A 114 7.15 1.92 -10.35
CA VAL A 114 8.43 2.54 -10.72
C VAL A 114 9.55 1.83 -9.97
N VAL A 115 10.50 1.26 -10.71
CA VAL A 115 11.61 0.49 -10.17
C VAL A 115 12.90 0.79 -10.92
N PRO A 116 14.08 0.60 -10.31
CA PRO A 116 15.35 0.58 -11.03
C PRO A 116 15.31 -0.39 -12.21
N THR A 117 16.00 -0.03 -13.30
CA THR A 117 16.08 -0.84 -14.52
C THR A 117 16.47 -2.30 -14.25
N SER A 118 17.41 -2.52 -13.33
CA SER A 118 17.89 -3.85 -12.95
C SER A 118 16.81 -4.75 -12.32
N LEU A 119 15.73 -4.17 -11.80
CA LEU A 119 14.63 -4.90 -11.17
C LEU A 119 13.45 -5.16 -12.12
N LEU A 120 13.45 -4.58 -13.32
CA LEU A 120 12.33 -4.74 -14.26
C LEU A 120 12.07 -6.20 -14.63
N SER A 121 13.12 -6.98 -14.89
CA SER A 121 12.99 -8.40 -15.23
C SER A 121 12.41 -9.21 -14.08
N ASN A 122 12.85 -8.94 -12.85
CA ASN A 122 12.35 -9.59 -11.64
C ASN A 122 10.85 -9.28 -11.43
N TRP A 123 10.46 -8.01 -11.52
CA TRP A 123 9.06 -7.62 -11.40
C TRP A 123 8.17 -8.25 -12.48
N MET A 124 8.62 -8.26 -13.73
CA MET A 124 7.87 -8.94 -14.80
C MET A 124 7.73 -10.44 -14.57
N HIS A 125 8.76 -11.11 -14.03
CA HIS A 125 8.69 -12.51 -13.67
C HIS A 125 7.72 -12.75 -12.52
N GLU A 126 7.81 -11.97 -11.45
CA GLU A 126 6.93 -12.09 -10.28
C GLU A 126 5.47 -11.79 -10.62
N LEU A 127 5.19 -10.77 -11.45
CA LEU A 127 3.83 -10.48 -11.92
C LEU A 127 3.25 -11.64 -12.74
N ARG A 128 4.03 -12.21 -13.67
CA ARG A 128 3.60 -13.39 -14.44
C ARG A 128 3.36 -14.61 -13.56
N ARG A 129 4.17 -14.78 -12.52
CA ARG A 129 4.09 -15.92 -11.60
C ARG A 129 2.92 -15.80 -10.64
N PHE A 130 2.78 -14.65 -9.98
CA PHE A 130 1.85 -14.46 -8.86
C PHE A 130 0.52 -13.86 -9.27
N ALA A 131 0.45 -13.12 -10.38
CA ALA A 131 -0.75 -12.43 -10.82
C ALA A 131 -0.89 -12.44 -12.36
N PRO A 132 -0.94 -13.63 -13.01
CA PRO A 132 -0.99 -13.73 -14.47
C PRO A 132 -2.27 -13.12 -15.08
N SER A 133 -3.31 -12.91 -14.27
CA SER A 133 -4.55 -12.25 -14.68
C SER A 133 -4.40 -10.74 -14.88
N LEU A 134 -3.33 -10.11 -14.34
CA LEU A 134 -3.10 -8.69 -14.47
C LEU A 134 -2.59 -8.32 -15.86
N GLN A 135 -3.18 -7.27 -16.44
CA GLN A 135 -2.65 -6.63 -17.63
C GLN A 135 -1.47 -5.74 -17.25
N VAL A 136 -0.28 -6.07 -17.74
CA VAL A 136 0.96 -5.35 -17.45
C VAL A 136 1.53 -4.78 -18.73
N ARG A 137 1.83 -3.47 -18.72
CA ARG A 137 2.54 -2.77 -19.80
C ARG A 137 3.90 -2.30 -19.33
N LEU A 138 4.96 -2.77 -20.00
CA LEU A 138 6.33 -2.36 -19.68
C LEU A 138 6.72 -1.12 -20.49
N HIS A 139 7.11 -0.04 -19.79
CA HIS A 139 7.60 1.20 -20.38
C HIS A 139 9.09 1.36 -20.10
N TYR A 140 9.95 1.00 -21.06
CA TYR A 140 11.41 0.97 -20.90
C TYR A 140 12.14 1.12 -22.25
N GLY A 141 13.40 1.59 -22.22
CA GLY A 141 14.26 1.77 -23.40
C GLY A 141 14.22 3.18 -24.01
N GLU A 142 15.14 3.46 -24.94
CA GLU A 142 15.36 4.79 -25.53
C GLU A 142 14.13 5.37 -26.24
N THR A 143 13.39 4.55 -26.97
CA THR A 143 12.13 4.92 -27.61
C THR A 143 10.91 4.78 -26.70
N ARG A 144 11.11 4.26 -25.48
CA ARG A 144 10.06 3.97 -24.48
C ARG A 144 8.83 3.24 -25.05
N GLY A 145 9.05 2.39 -26.05
CA GLY A 145 7.99 1.59 -26.66
C GLY A 145 7.42 0.57 -25.67
N VAL A 146 6.11 0.36 -25.71
CA VAL A 146 5.41 -0.67 -24.92
C VAL A 146 5.85 -2.04 -25.44
N ARG A 147 6.70 -2.76 -24.70
CA ARG A 147 7.31 -4.02 -25.16
C ARG A 147 6.61 -5.30 -24.70
N TYR A 148 5.77 -5.21 -23.67
CA TYR A 148 5.06 -6.38 -23.13
C TYR A 148 3.65 -5.97 -22.76
N GLU A 149 2.66 -6.71 -23.28
CA GLU A 149 1.28 -6.68 -22.84
C GLU A 149 0.94 -8.09 -22.34
N LEU A 150 0.73 -8.24 -21.03
CA LEU A 150 0.10 -9.47 -20.53
C LEU A 150 -1.39 -9.36 -20.84
N ALA A 151 -1.85 -10.11 -21.85
CA ALA A 151 -3.24 -10.03 -22.28
C ALA A 151 -4.17 -10.76 -21.29
N ARG A 152 -5.30 -10.14 -20.97
CA ARG A 152 -6.44 -10.79 -20.29
C ARG A 152 -7.09 -11.75 -21.30
N PRO A 153 -7.56 -12.95 -20.93
CA PRO A 153 -8.68 -13.53 -21.66
C PRO A 153 -9.85 -12.55 -21.51
N ARG A 154 -10.41 -12.07 -22.63
CA ARG A 154 -11.62 -11.23 -22.62
C ARG A 154 -12.70 -11.97 -21.82
N ALA A 155 -13.06 -11.44 -20.64
CA ALA A 155 -14.35 -11.79 -20.05
C ALA A 155 -15.44 -11.27 -21.01
N PRO A 156 -16.49 -12.05 -21.29
CA PRO A 156 -17.56 -11.60 -22.16
C PRO A 156 -18.18 -10.34 -21.57
N ALA A 157 -18.52 -9.38 -22.45
CA ALA A 157 -19.27 -8.20 -22.06
C ALA A 157 -20.54 -8.68 -21.35
N LEU A 158 -20.68 -8.31 -20.07
CA LEU A 158 -21.99 -8.33 -19.43
C LEU A 158 -22.82 -7.27 -20.16
N HIS A 159 -23.58 -7.72 -21.14
CA HIS A 159 -24.71 -6.97 -21.66
C HIS A 159 -25.71 -6.85 -20.52
N VAL A 160 -25.83 -5.63 -19.98
CA VAL A 160 -27.05 -5.18 -19.31
C VAL A 160 -28.05 -4.81 -20.40
#